data_AF-A0A966S9Q1-F1
#
_entry.id   AF-A0A966S9Q1-F1
#
_cell.length_a   1.000
_cell.length_b   1.000
_cell.length_c   1.000
_cell.angle_alpha   90.00
_cell.angle_beta   90.00
_cell.angle_gamma   90.00
#
_symmetry.space_group_name_H-M   'P 1'
#
loop_
_entity.id
_entity.type
_entity.pdbx_description
1 polymer ?
#
loop_
_entity_poly.entity_id
_entity_poly.type
_entity_poly.pdbx_seq_one_letter_code
_entity_poly.pdbx_strand_id
1 'polypeptide(L)'
;MKKALLFSGVFLSGALVGAIAMWFKAVVPAGQGAEMIYASGVEEMARTATMIRQNKHQELLTNIDLTLPQLVEATHSFGDREHSRWALWKVKEYYQTCGVPVPAEISSILASLPPKPPKPPSSCELRRQVETNAVGTNDITTKNP
;
A
#
# COMPACT_ATOMS: atom_id res chain seq x y z
N MET A 1 -47.76 2.08 -24.58
CA MET A 1 -46.49 1.50 -25.09
C MET A 1 -45.47 2.55 -25.55
N LYS A 2 -45.81 3.52 -26.42
CA LYS A 2 -44.87 4.56 -26.91
C LYS A 2 -44.17 5.39 -25.81
N LYS A 3 -44.88 5.73 -24.72
CA LYS A 3 -44.30 6.49 -23.59
C LYS A 3 -43.23 5.70 -22.81
N ALA A 4 -43.39 4.38 -22.66
CA ALA A 4 -42.42 3.53 -21.96
C ALA A 4 -41.10 3.38 -22.75
N LEU A 5 -41.18 3.33 -24.09
CA LEU A 5 -39.99 3.35 -24.96
C LEU A 5 -39.21 4.67 -24.86
N LEU A 6 -39.91 5.80 -24.76
CA LEU A 6 -39.26 7.10 -24.57
C LEU A 6 -38.56 7.22 -23.20
N PHE A 7 -39.21 6.77 -22.13
CA PHE A 7 -38.58 6.76 -20.80
C PHE A 7 -37.38 5.82 -20.73
N SER A 8 -37.46 4.65 -21.35
CA SER A 8 -36.33 3.72 -21.45
C SER A 8 -35.16 4.34 -22.23
N GLY A 9 -35.45 5.02 -23.34
CA GLY A 9 -34.42 5.71 -24.14
C GLY A 9 -33.68 6.81 -23.37
N VAL A 10 -34.40 7.62 -22.59
CA VAL A 10 -33.81 8.68 -21.75
C VAL A 10 -32.99 8.09 -20.60
N PHE A 11 -33.42 6.97 -20.03
CA PHE A 11 -32.67 6.29 -18.97
C PHE A 11 -31.38 5.65 -19.49
N LEU A 12 -31.43 4.98 -20.65
CA LEU A 12 -30.24 4.40 -21.28
C LEU A 12 -29.23 5.49 -21.70
N SER A 13 -29.70 6.60 -22.28
CA SER A 13 -28.79 7.70 -22.64
C SER A 13 -28.16 8.35 -21.41
N GLY A 14 -28.93 8.56 -20.34
CA GLY A 14 -28.41 9.05 -19.06
C GLY A 14 -27.39 8.11 -18.43
N ALA A 15 -27.64 6.80 -18.43
CA ALA A 15 -26.71 5.80 -17.92
C ALA A 15 -25.40 5.76 -18.73
N LEU A 16 -25.48 5.88 -20.06
CA LEU A 16 -24.31 5.89 -20.92
C LEU A 16 -23.42 7.12 -20.65
N VAL A 17 -24.02 8.30 -20.55
CA VAL A 17 -23.29 9.55 -20.23
C VAL A 17 -22.70 9.48 -18.82
N GLY A 18 -23.45 8.95 -17.85
CA GLY A 18 -22.95 8.72 -16.49
C GLY A 18 -21.74 7.79 -16.44
N ALA A 19 -21.78 6.67 -17.18
CA ALA A 19 -20.67 5.73 -17.26
C ALA A 19 -19.42 6.36 -17.90
N ILE A 20 -19.58 7.13 -18.99
CA ILE A 20 -18.48 7.85 -19.64
C ILE A 20 -17.87 8.87 -18.67
N ALA A 21 -18.69 9.66 -17.98
CA ALA A 21 -18.21 10.63 -17.00
C ALA A 21 -17.45 9.96 -15.85
N MET A 22 -17.95 8.83 -15.34
CA MET A 22 -17.29 8.04 -14.29
C MET A 22 -15.95 7.47 -14.77
N TRP A 23 -15.87 7.02 -16.03
CA TRP A 23 -14.64 6.49 -16.62
C TRP A 23 -13.51 7.53 -16.60
N PHE A 24 -13.78 8.74 -17.09
CA PHE A 24 -12.79 9.81 -17.13
C PHE A 24 -12.44 10.38 -15.75
N LYS A 25 -13.40 10.41 -14.81
CA LYS A 25 -13.20 11.01 -13.48
C LYS A 25 -12.63 10.07 -12.44
N ALA A 26 -12.85 8.76 -12.56
CA ALA A 26 -12.43 7.79 -11.55
C ALA A 26 -11.47 6.73 -12.10
N VAL A 27 -11.79 6.11 -13.24
CA VAL A 27 -11.03 4.94 -13.74
C VAL A 27 -9.69 5.35 -14.33
N VAL A 28 -9.67 6.36 -15.21
CA VAL A 28 -8.42 6.88 -15.81
C VAL A 28 -7.43 7.38 -14.75
N PRO A 29 -7.80 8.28 -13.82
CA PRO A 29 -6.84 8.77 -12.82
C PRO A 29 -6.43 7.67 -11.81
N ALA A 30 -7.30 6.71 -11.49
CA ALA A 30 -6.91 5.58 -10.66
C ALA A 30 -5.86 4.68 -11.35
N GLY A 31 -6.04 4.42 -12.64
CA GLY A 31 -5.07 3.67 -13.45
C GLY A 31 -3.71 4.37 -13.54
N GLN A 32 -3.71 5.68 -13.80
CA GLN A 32 -2.48 6.48 -13.85
C GLN A 32 -1.78 6.57 -12.49
N GLY A 33 -2.55 6.71 -11.40
CA GLY A 33 -1.99 6.70 -10.06
C GLY A 33 -1.35 5.36 -9.70
N ALA A 34 -2.01 4.25 -10.04
CA ALA A 34 -1.45 2.91 -9.84
C ALA A 34 -0.17 2.71 -10.67
N GLU A 35 -0.20 3.07 -11.95
CA GLU A 35 0.96 3.01 -12.84
C GLU A 35 2.16 3.77 -12.27
N MET A 36 1.95 5.01 -11.81
CA MET A 36 3.01 5.82 -11.22
C MET A 36 3.61 5.18 -9.96
N ILE A 37 2.79 4.58 -9.10
CA ILE A 37 3.26 3.88 -7.88
C ILE A 37 4.10 2.65 -8.25
N TYR A 38 3.63 1.83 -9.19
CA TYR A 38 4.38 0.64 -9.61
C TYR A 38 5.67 1.00 -10.37
N ALA A 39 5.61 1.99 -11.25
CA ALA A 39 6.77 2.45 -12.01
C ALA A 39 7.86 3.01 -11.09
N SER A 40 7.49 3.90 -10.16
CA SER A 40 8.45 4.46 -9.18
C SER A 40 9.03 3.38 -8.26
N GLY A 41 8.23 2.39 -7.86
CA GLY A 41 8.72 1.25 -7.07
C GLY A 41 9.76 0.41 -7.81
N VAL A 42 9.53 0.11 -9.10
CA VAL A 42 10.48 -0.65 -9.93
C VAL A 42 11.76 0.15 -10.17
N GLU A 43 11.64 1.45 -10.45
CA GLU A 43 12.78 2.34 -10.66
C GLU A 43 13.66 2.42 -9.40
N GLU A 44 13.06 2.61 -8.23
CA GLU A 44 13.78 2.72 -6.97
C GLU A 44 14.50 1.41 -6.60
N MET A 45 13.86 0.26 -6.82
CA MET A 45 14.50 -1.04 -6.61
C MET A 45 15.69 -1.26 -7.56
N ALA A 46 15.53 -0.90 -8.84
CA ALA A 46 16.60 -1.03 -9.84
C ALA A 46 17.77 -0.07 -9.53
N ARG A 47 17.47 1.17 -9.13
CA ARG A 47 18.45 2.16 -8.68
C ARG A 47 19.22 1.67 -7.45
N THR A 48 18.51 1.21 -6.43
CA THR A 48 19.10 0.64 -5.21
C THR A 48 20.02 -0.52 -5.53
N ALA A 49 19.56 -1.48 -6.35
CA ALA A 49 20.37 -2.63 -6.76
C ALA A 49 21.63 -2.20 -7.54
N THR A 50 21.52 -1.18 -8.38
CA THR A 50 22.65 -0.63 -9.15
C THR A 50 23.68 0.03 -8.23
N MET A 51 23.25 0.85 -7.27
CA MET A 51 24.16 1.48 -6.29
C MET A 51 24.87 0.43 -5.43
N ILE A 52 24.16 -0.61 -5.00
CA ILE A 52 24.73 -1.75 -4.28
C ILE A 52 25.81 -2.44 -5.12
N ARG A 53 25.53 -2.77 -6.39
CA ARG A 53 26.51 -3.42 -7.28
C ARG A 53 27.72 -2.55 -7.62
N GLN A 54 27.56 -1.23 -7.57
CA GLN A 54 28.64 -0.25 -7.78
C GLN A 54 29.41 0.10 -6.50
N ASN A 55 29.15 -0.58 -5.36
CA ASN A 55 29.73 -0.27 -4.05
C ASN A 55 29.46 1.17 -3.57
N LYS A 56 28.38 1.81 -4.05
CA LYS A 56 27.97 3.18 -3.67
C LYS A 56 27.06 3.21 -2.45
N HIS A 57 27.35 2.38 -1.45
CA HIS A 57 26.50 2.24 -0.27
C HIS A 57 26.36 3.54 0.53
N GLN A 58 27.44 4.30 0.66
CA GLN A 58 27.43 5.56 1.41
C GLN A 58 26.57 6.62 0.73
N GLU A 59 26.65 6.72 -0.59
CA GLU A 59 25.83 7.64 -1.39
C GLU A 59 24.35 7.25 -1.33
N LEU A 60 24.05 5.95 -1.39
CA LEU A 60 22.69 5.43 -1.22
C LEU A 60 22.12 5.80 0.16
N LEU A 61 22.87 5.56 1.24
CA LEU A 61 22.42 5.90 2.59
C LEU A 61 22.20 7.41 2.77
N THR A 62 23.13 8.22 2.26
CA THR A 62 23.01 9.69 2.31
C THR A 62 21.75 10.16 1.59
N ASN A 63 21.46 9.60 0.42
CA ASN A 63 20.24 9.94 -0.33
C ASN A 63 18.98 9.54 0.45
N ILE A 64 18.98 8.36 1.09
CA ILE A 64 17.86 7.90 1.92
C ILE A 64 17.67 8.87 3.08
N ASP A 65 18.72 9.21 3.82
CA ASP A 65 18.65 10.10 5.00
C ASP A 65 18.12 11.50 4.66
N LEU A 66 18.44 12.01 3.47
CA LEU A 66 17.92 13.30 2.99
C LEU A 66 16.46 13.24 2.56
N THR A 67 16.00 12.12 2.02
CA THR A 67 14.66 11.99 1.43
C THR A 67 13.63 11.50 2.44
N LEU A 68 14.06 10.70 3.41
CA LEU A 68 13.19 10.04 4.39
C LEU A 68 12.32 11.00 5.21
N PRO A 69 12.81 12.18 5.67
CA PRO A 69 11.98 13.14 6.39
C PRO A 69 10.78 13.64 5.59
N GLN A 70 11.00 13.98 4.31
CA GLN A 70 9.95 14.45 3.41
C GLN A 70 8.90 13.37 3.16
N LEU A 71 9.34 12.11 3.03
CA LEU A 71 8.42 10.97 2.87
C LEU A 71 7.60 10.74 4.14
N VAL A 72 8.16 10.97 5.33
CA VAL A 72 7.42 10.88 6.59
C VAL A 72 6.34 11.96 6.66
N GLU A 73 6.66 13.20 6.32
CA GLU A 73 5.68 14.29 6.28
C GLU A 73 4.56 14.02 5.28
N ALA A 74 4.92 13.62 4.05
CA ALA A 74 3.95 13.24 3.03
C ALA A 74 3.07 12.08 3.51
N THR A 75 3.66 11.05 4.12
CA THR A 75 2.93 9.89 4.66
C THR A 75 1.96 10.31 5.78
N HIS A 76 2.38 11.21 6.66
CA HIS A 76 1.57 11.75 7.74
C HIS A 76 0.38 12.58 7.20
N SER A 77 0.57 13.31 6.09
CA SER A 77 -0.50 14.11 5.48
C SER A 77 -1.71 13.29 5.00
N PHE A 78 -1.55 11.98 4.72
CA PHE A 78 -2.66 11.09 4.36
C PHE A 78 -3.57 10.70 5.54
N GLY A 79 -3.22 11.15 6.75
CA GLY A 79 -3.93 10.88 7.98
C GLY A 79 -3.63 9.49 8.56
N ASP A 80 -4.45 9.08 9.53
CA ASP A 80 -4.25 7.83 10.27
C ASP A 80 -4.80 6.61 9.51
N ARG A 81 -4.17 6.29 8.37
CA ARG A 81 -4.44 5.08 7.59
C ARG A 81 -3.51 3.95 8.02
N GLU A 82 -3.99 2.71 7.99
CA GLU A 82 -3.23 1.53 8.43
C GLU A 82 -1.87 1.42 7.72
N HIS A 83 -1.85 1.56 6.39
CA HIS A 83 -0.61 1.48 5.60
C HIS A 83 0.38 2.60 5.94
N SER A 84 -0.10 3.85 6.06
CA SER A 84 0.71 5.01 6.44
C SER A 84 1.30 4.81 7.84
N ARG A 85 0.47 4.36 8.79
CA ARG A 85 0.89 4.07 10.16
C ARG A 85 1.96 2.99 10.21
N TRP A 86 1.81 1.91 9.43
CA TRP A 86 2.80 0.84 9.35
C TRP A 86 4.12 1.32 8.76
N ALA A 87 4.08 2.15 7.71
CA ALA A 87 5.26 2.76 7.11
C ALA A 87 6.00 3.66 8.11
N LEU A 88 5.28 4.52 8.84
CA LEU A 88 5.86 5.38 9.87
C LEU A 88 6.49 4.57 11.02
N TRP A 89 5.86 3.45 11.40
CA TRP A 89 6.45 2.51 12.37
C TRP A 89 7.76 1.90 11.88
N LYS A 90 7.86 1.57 10.59
CA LYS A 90 9.11 1.08 9.98
C LYS A 90 10.21 2.13 9.99
N VAL A 91 9.87 3.40 9.74
CA VAL A 91 10.82 4.51 9.83
C VAL A 91 11.30 4.72 11.27
N LYS A 92 10.38 4.68 12.25
CA LYS A 92 10.75 4.75 13.67
C LYS A 92 11.70 3.61 14.07
N GLU A 93 11.41 2.39 13.62
CA GLU A 93 12.25 1.21 13.85
C GLU A 93 13.65 1.39 13.22
N TYR A 94 13.74 1.98 12.02
CA TYR A 94 15.03 2.29 11.37
C TYR A 94 15.92 3.18 12.23
N TYR A 95 15.43 4.35 12.66
CA TYR A 95 16.24 5.26 13.49
C TYR A 95 16.65 4.63 14.84
N GLN A 96 15.75 3.86 15.45
CA GLN A 96 16.02 3.16 16.71
C GLN A 96 17.05 2.04 16.57
N THR A 97 16.95 1.23 15.52
CA THR A 97 17.83 0.06 15.33
C THR A 97 19.20 0.42 14.79
N CYS A 98 19.27 1.44 13.92
CA CYS A 98 20.53 1.90 13.35
C CYS A 98 21.27 2.90 14.25
N GLY A 99 20.68 3.35 15.36
CA GLY A 99 21.29 4.32 16.28
C GLY A 99 21.50 5.71 15.67
N VAL A 100 20.75 6.03 14.60
CA VAL A 100 20.83 7.31 13.90
C VAL A 100 19.90 8.31 14.59
N PRO A 101 20.34 9.56 14.83
CA PRO A 101 19.47 10.57 15.45
C PRO A 101 18.27 10.86 14.57
N VAL A 102 17.08 10.91 15.18
CA VAL A 102 15.84 11.28 14.50
C VAL A 102 15.90 12.79 14.18
N PRO A 103 15.68 13.20 12.91
CA PRO A 103 15.61 14.61 12.55
C PRO A 103 14.51 15.34 13.32
N ALA A 104 14.78 16.59 13.73
CA ALA A 104 13.87 17.38 14.57
C ALA A 104 12.49 17.56 13.92
N GLU A 105 12.46 17.75 12.59
CA GLU A 105 11.28 17.95 11.76
C GLU A 105 10.25 16.82 11.91
N ILE A 106 10.71 15.57 11.97
CA ILE A 106 9.85 14.38 12.03
C ILE A 106 9.71 13.78 13.43
N SER A 107 10.45 14.32 14.41
CA SER A 107 10.50 13.79 15.77
C SER A 107 9.12 13.74 16.43
N SER A 108 8.32 14.79 16.26
CA SER A 108 6.96 14.90 16.80
C SER A 108 6.01 13.88 16.17
N ILE A 109 6.09 13.70 14.85
CA ILE A 109 5.29 12.73 14.08
C ILE A 109 5.57 11.32 14.59
N LEU A 110 6.85 10.93 14.69
CA LEU A 110 7.22 9.58 15.15
C LEU A 110 6.94 9.36 16.64
N ALA A 111 6.96 10.42 17.46
CA ALA A 111 6.59 10.37 18.86
C ALA A 111 5.08 10.17 19.05
N SER A 112 4.25 10.78 18.19
CA SER A 112 2.79 10.70 18.25
C SER A 112 2.19 9.37 17.75
N LEU A 113 3.02 8.45 17.25
CA LEU A 113 2.51 7.18 16.71
C LEU A 113 1.81 6.35 17.81
N PRO A 114 0.58 5.86 17.55
CA PRO A 114 -0.11 4.97 18.47
C PRO A 114 0.66 3.64 18.58
N PRO A 115 0.44 2.84 19.65
CA PRO A 115 1.15 1.57 19.87
C PRO A 115 1.22 0.71 18.61
N LYS A 116 2.37 0.03 18.42
CA LYS A 116 2.65 -0.76 17.22
C LYS A 116 1.49 -1.71 16.95
N PRO A 117 0.80 -1.60 15.79
CA PRO A 117 -0.26 -2.53 15.47
C PRO A 117 0.33 -3.94 15.34
N PRO A 118 -0.45 -4.98 15.66
CA PRO A 118 0.02 -6.36 15.53
C PRO A 118 0.53 -6.59 14.11
N LYS A 119 1.72 -7.20 14.01
CA LYS A 119 2.38 -7.46 12.73
C LYS A 119 1.40 -8.22 11.82
N PRO A 120 1.10 -7.74 10.60
CA PRO A 120 0.30 -8.52 9.68
C PRO A 120 1.02 -9.85 9.39
N PRO A 121 0.30 -10.99 9.32
CA PRO A 121 0.92 -12.28 9.07
C PRO A 121 1.71 -12.21 7.76
N SER A 122 2.95 -12.69 7.80
CA SER A 122 3.77 -12.84 6.61
C SER A 122 3.11 -13.79 5.62
N SER A 123 3.43 -13.69 4.33
CA SER A 123 2.92 -14.61 3.30
C SER A 123 3.21 -16.08 3.63
N CYS A 124 4.31 -16.36 4.36
CA CYS A 124 4.64 -17.69 4.87
C CYS A 124 3.69 -18.15 6.00
N GLU A 125 3.29 -17.26 6.90
CA GLU A 125 2.32 -17.56 7.97
C GLU A 125 0.92 -17.74 7.41
N LEU A 126 0.52 -16.89 6.46
CA LEU A 126 -0.73 -17.04 5.70
C LEU A 126 -0.78 -18.36 4.95
N ARG A 127 0.31 -18.73 4.27
CA ARG A 127 0.40 -20.02 3.56
C ARG A 127 0.27 -21.20 4.52
N ARG A 128 0.96 -21.17 5.67
CA ARG A 128 0.80 -22.19 6.71
C ARG A 128 -0.63 -22.28 7.25
N GLN A 129 -1.30 -21.14 7.47
CA GLN A 129 -2.67 -21.13 7.98
C GLN A 129 -3.67 -21.74 6.98
N VAL A 130 -3.50 -21.45 5.69
CA VAL A 130 -4.29 -22.09 4.62
C VAL A 130 -4.03 -23.60 4.58
N GLU A 131 -2.78 -24.02 4.69
CA GLU A 131 -2.39 -25.44 4.71
C GLU A 131 -2.96 -26.17 5.96
N THR A 132 -2.93 -25.56 7.15
CA THR A 132 -3.53 -26.15 8.36
C THR A 132 -5.05 -26.20 8.33
N ASN A 133 -5.70 -25.20 7.72
CA ASN A 133 -7.17 -25.16 7.61
C ASN A 133 -7.69 -26.15 6.55
N ALA A 134 -6.92 -26.40 5.49
CA ALA A 134 -7.24 -27.41 4.48
C ALA A 134 -7.14 -28.85 5.02
N VAL A 135 -6.20 -29.13 5.93
CA VAL A 135 -6.02 -30.45 6.54
C VAL A 135 -7.15 -30.78 7.52
N GLY A 136 -7.72 -29.79 8.21
CA GLY A 136 -8.84 -29.99 9.16
C GLY A 136 -10.20 -30.35 8.54
N THR A 137 -10.33 -30.34 7.21
CA THR A 137 -11.63 -30.59 6.53
C THR A 137 -11.76 -32.02 5.99
N ASN A 138 -10.69 -32.82 5.99
CA ASN A 138 -10.70 -34.17 5.39
C ASN A 138 -11.01 -35.31 6.38
N ASP A 139 -11.24 -35.03 7.66
CA ASP A 139 -11.27 -36.07 8.72
C ASP A 139 -12.67 -36.39 9.29
N ILE A 140 -13.76 -36.00 8.62
CA ILE A 140 -15.14 -36.24 9.12
C ILE A 140 -15.90 -37.35 8.35
N THR A 141 -15.36 -37.93 7.28
CA THR A 141 -16.08 -38.92 6.46
C THR A 141 -15.55 -40.36 6.52
N THR A 142 -15.24 -40.89 7.70
CA THR A 142 -15.11 -42.35 7.89
C THR A 142 -15.35 -42.75 9.35
N LYS A 143 -16.59 -42.66 9.81
CA LYS A 143 -17.12 -43.55 10.86
C LYS A 143 -18.63 -43.43 10.94
N ASN A 144 -19.32 -44.38 10.31
CA ASN A 144 -20.53 -44.93 10.90
C ASN A 144 -20.58 -46.45 10.64
N PRO A 145 -21.04 -47.22 11.64
CA PRO A 145 -20.85 -48.67 11.76
C PRO A 145 -21.63 -49.49 10.73
#